data_AF-A0A0P7M7R5-F1
#
_entry.id   AF-A0A0P7M7R5-F1
#
_cell.length_a   1.000
_cell.length_b   1.000
_cell.length_c   1.000
_cell.angle_alpha   90.00
_cell.angle_beta   90.00
_cell.angle_gamma   90.00
#
_symmetry.space_group_name_H-M   'P 1'
#
loop_
_entity.id
_entity.type
_entity.pdbx_description
1 polymer ?
#
loop_
_entity_poly.entity_id
_entity_poly.type
_entity_poly.pdbx_seq_one_letter_code
_entity_poly.pdbx_strand_id
1 'polypeptide(L)'
;MIKYLKNDKGLSLIEVVAALLIIGIVLISFFGLLVQSNKTTHKSNDIMDATYAAQIKMEEIYNASSGAASYEEIAGGFTLDEENPGTSLSSLPTNQVYKYLPHEEDRFTYYLIVETFLEDDTYKNAVYVHLEVIENSTNSKATMENVYILGRAK
;
A
#
# COMPACT_ATOMS: atom_id res chain seq x y z
N MET A 1 13.03 -43.74 59.94
CA MET A 1 13.15 -42.27 59.82
C MET A 1 14.09 -41.98 58.66
N ILE A 2 13.54 -41.73 57.47
CA ILE A 2 14.33 -41.55 56.25
C ILE A 2 14.77 -40.09 56.21
N LYS A 3 16.07 -39.87 56.44
CA LYS A 3 16.71 -38.56 56.46
C LYS A 3 17.18 -38.24 55.04
N TYR A 4 16.26 -37.86 54.15
CA TYR A 4 16.64 -37.20 52.90
C TYR A 4 16.79 -35.69 53.16
N LEU A 5 17.76 -35.09 52.47
CA LEU A 5 17.97 -33.65 52.30
C LEU A 5 18.85 -32.96 53.36
N LYS A 6 20.16 -33.12 53.19
CA LYS A 6 21.10 -31.98 53.19
C LYS A 6 22.29 -32.35 52.31
N ASN A 7 22.23 -31.91 51.06
CA ASN A 7 23.32 -32.02 50.11
C ASN A 7 23.72 -30.60 49.72
N ASP A 8 24.59 -29.98 50.53
CA ASP A 8 25.22 -28.68 50.26
C ASP A 8 26.33 -28.82 49.19
N LYS A 9 26.09 -29.61 48.15
CA LYS A 9 27.03 -29.75 47.03
C LYS A 9 26.73 -28.62 46.04
N GLY A 10 27.72 -27.78 45.78
CA GLY A 10 27.65 -26.79 44.71
C GLY A 10 27.26 -27.42 43.36
N LEU A 11 26.80 -26.58 42.44
CA LEU A 11 26.37 -26.96 41.08
C LEU A 11 27.27 -28.06 40.50
N SER A 12 26.67 -29.22 40.21
CA SER A 12 27.37 -30.30 39.54
C SER A 12 27.61 -29.93 38.08
N LEU A 13 28.76 -30.33 37.51
CA LEU A 13 29.09 -30.06 36.11
C LEU A 13 27.99 -30.54 35.15
N ILE A 14 27.35 -31.67 35.46
CA ILE A 14 26.25 -32.22 34.66
C ILE A 14 25.01 -31.32 34.66
N GLU A 15 24.71 -30.66 35.78
CA GLU A 15 23.57 -29.75 35.91
C GLU A 15 23.80 -28.47 35.10
N VAL A 16 25.05 -27.97 35.09
CA VAL A 16 25.45 -26.82 34.27
C VAL A 16 25.32 -27.15 32.78
N VAL A 17 25.78 -28.33 32.36
CA VAL A 17 25.66 -28.78 30.96
C VAL A 17 24.19 -28.94 30.56
N ALA A 18 23.37 -29.53 31.42
CA ALA A 18 21.93 -29.68 31.16
C ALA A 18 21.22 -28.32 31.06
N ALA A 19 21.55 -27.35 31.94
CA ALA A 19 21.00 -26.01 31.89
C ALA A 19 21.40 -25.27 30.60
N LEU A 20 22.66 -25.36 30.16
CA LEU A 20 23.12 -24.78 28.89
C LEU A 20 22.42 -25.41 27.69
N LEU A 21 22.16 -26.72 27.72
CA LEU A 21 21.41 -27.42 26.69
C LEU A 21 19.97 -26.89 26.58
N ILE A 22 19.28 -26.75 27.71
CA ILE A 22 17.92 -26.22 27.76
C ILE A 22 17.91 -24.77 27.26
N ILE A 23 18.85 -23.93 27.70
CA ILE A 23 18.98 -22.55 27.23
C ILE A 23 19.22 -22.52 25.72
N GLY A 24 20.09 -23.39 25.19
CA GLY A 24 20.36 -23.48 23.75
C GLY A 24 19.12 -23.81 22.93
N ILE A 25 18.32 -24.79 23.36
CA ILE A 25 17.05 -25.16 22.72
C ILE A 25 16.09 -23.97 22.70
N VAL A 26 15.99 -23.26 23.83
CA VAL A 26 15.14 -22.07 23.96
C VAL A 26 15.63 -20.95 23.05
N LEU A 27 16.94 -20.67 22.98
CA LEU A 27 17.46 -19.61 22.12
C LEU A 27 17.21 -19.89 20.64
N ILE A 28 17.39 -21.14 20.19
CA ILE A 28 17.13 -21.56 18.80
C ILE A 28 15.67 -21.30 18.40
N SER A 29 14.72 -21.52 19.30
CA SER A 29 13.30 -21.26 19.00
C SER A 29 12.99 -19.76 18.83
N PHE A 30 13.74 -18.88 19.52
CA PHE A 30 13.59 -17.42 19.36
C PHE A 30 14.31 -16.83 18.14
N PHE A 31 15.37 -17.47 17.62
CA PHE A 31 16.07 -16.97 16.43
C PHE A 31 15.14 -16.86 15.20
N GLY A 32 14.22 -17.81 15.03
CA GLY A 32 13.22 -17.76 13.96
C GLY A 32 12.34 -16.50 14.04
N LEU A 33 11.97 -16.09 15.25
CA LEU A 33 11.15 -14.89 15.47
C LEU A 33 11.92 -13.61 15.15
N LEU A 34 13.23 -13.55 15.45
CA LEU A 34 14.06 -12.39 15.11
C LEU A 34 14.20 -12.22 13.59
N VAL A 35 14.46 -13.31 12.86
CA VAL A 35 14.55 -13.30 11.39
C VAL A 35 13.20 -12.91 10.78
N GLN A 36 12.11 -13.46 11.30
CA GLN A 36 10.77 -13.12 10.83
C GLN A 36 10.43 -11.66 11.10
N SER A 37 10.77 -11.14 12.29
CA SER A 37 10.54 -9.73 12.64
C SER A 37 11.25 -8.79 11.66
N ASN A 38 12.51 -9.07 11.33
CA ASN A 38 13.26 -8.24 10.38
C ASN A 38 12.59 -8.24 8.99
N LYS A 39 12.20 -9.41 8.47
CA LYS A 39 11.47 -9.51 7.19
C LYS A 39 10.15 -8.76 7.22
N THR A 40 9.39 -8.88 8.31
CA THR A 40 8.12 -8.18 8.49
C THR A 40 8.34 -6.66 8.54
N THR A 41 9.37 -6.18 9.23
CA THR A 41 9.72 -4.76 9.27
C THR A 41 10.05 -4.22 7.88
N HIS A 42 10.90 -4.91 7.12
CA HIS A 42 11.23 -4.49 5.75
C HIS A 42 9.98 -4.45 4.87
N LYS A 43 9.19 -5.53 4.85
CA LYS A 43 7.96 -5.55 4.04
C LYS A 43 6.96 -4.47 4.47
N SER A 44 6.89 -4.15 5.77
CA SER A 44 6.04 -3.08 6.28
C SER A 44 6.51 -1.70 5.80
N ASN A 45 7.83 -1.47 5.73
CA ASN A 45 8.37 -0.22 5.19
C ASN A 45 8.06 -0.09 3.70
N ASP A 46 8.24 -1.15 2.92
CA ASP A 46 7.94 -1.14 1.48
C ASP A 46 6.46 -0.84 1.20
N ILE A 47 5.54 -1.41 1.99
CA ILE A 47 4.10 -1.12 1.89
C ILE A 47 3.80 0.33 2.31
N MET A 48 4.45 0.83 3.36
CA MET A 48 4.30 2.21 3.82
C MET A 48 4.76 3.20 2.75
N ASP A 49 5.90 2.92 2.11
CA ASP A 49 6.44 3.74 1.03
C ASP A 49 5.49 3.79 -0.18
N ALA A 50 4.97 2.63 -0.61
CA ALA A 50 3.96 2.58 -1.67
C ALA A 50 2.67 3.32 -1.30
N THR A 51 2.26 3.22 -0.03
CA THR A 51 1.07 3.95 0.48
C THR A 51 1.30 5.45 0.46
N TYR A 52 2.47 5.91 0.87
CA TYR A 52 2.81 7.34 0.83
C TYR A 52 2.85 7.88 -0.59
N ALA A 53 3.43 7.11 -1.52
CA ALA A 53 3.43 7.43 -2.94
C ALA A 53 1.99 7.53 -3.52
N ALA A 54 1.11 6.59 -3.15
CA ALA A 54 -0.31 6.64 -3.54
C ALA A 54 -1.01 7.88 -2.97
N GLN A 55 -0.73 8.22 -1.71
CA GLN A 55 -1.26 9.39 -1.02
C GLN A 55 -0.91 10.69 -1.74
N ILE A 56 0.36 10.88 -2.07
CA ILE A 56 0.83 12.07 -2.77
C ILE A 56 0.13 12.21 -4.12
N LYS A 57 0.08 11.14 -4.92
CA LYS A 57 -0.59 11.19 -6.22
C LYS A 57 -2.09 11.43 -6.10
N MET A 58 -2.73 10.88 -5.08
CA MET A 58 -4.15 11.12 -4.83
C MET A 58 -4.41 12.58 -4.42
N GLU A 59 -3.51 13.21 -3.66
CA GLU A 59 -3.55 14.63 -3.36
C GLU A 59 -3.31 15.51 -4.59
N GLU A 60 -2.39 15.13 -5.48
CA GLU A 60 -2.18 15.80 -6.77
C GLU A 60 -3.45 15.78 -7.62
N ILE A 61 -4.10 14.61 -7.74
CA ILE A 61 -5.38 14.45 -8.45
C ILE A 61 -6.49 15.31 -7.82
N TYR A 62 -6.59 15.33 -6.49
CA TYR A 62 -7.55 16.19 -5.78
C TYR A 62 -7.32 17.68 -6.03
N ASN A 63 -6.06 18.13 -6.02
CA ASN A 63 -5.72 19.52 -6.30
C ASN A 63 -6.06 19.89 -7.75
N ALA A 64 -5.82 18.98 -8.69
CA ALA A 64 -6.23 19.14 -10.08
C ALA A 64 -7.76 19.19 -10.23
N SER A 65 -8.51 18.37 -9.48
CA SER A 65 -9.98 18.28 -9.60
C SER A 65 -10.70 19.58 -9.24
N SER A 66 -10.15 20.39 -8.34
CA SER A 66 -10.78 21.64 -7.89
C SER A 66 -10.89 22.70 -8.99
N GLY A 67 -9.95 22.71 -9.94
CA GLY A 67 -9.94 23.61 -11.10
C GLY A 67 -10.22 22.92 -12.43
N ALA A 68 -10.28 21.58 -12.42
CA ALA A 68 -10.47 20.80 -13.63
C ALA A 68 -11.83 21.12 -14.25
N ALA A 69 -11.80 21.50 -15.51
CA ALA A 69 -12.97 21.38 -16.33
C ALA A 69 -13.20 19.89 -16.61
N SER A 70 -12.16 19.13 -16.97
CA SER A 70 -12.27 17.76 -17.50
C SER A 70 -11.62 16.63 -16.70
N TYR A 71 -12.01 15.37 -16.97
CA TYR A 71 -11.35 14.19 -16.40
C TYR A 71 -9.91 14.00 -16.93
N GLU A 72 -9.60 14.52 -18.12
CA GLU A 72 -8.23 14.50 -18.66
C GLU A 72 -7.31 15.42 -17.83
N GLU A 73 -7.84 16.54 -17.33
CA GLU A 73 -7.06 17.48 -16.51
C GLU A 73 -6.67 16.90 -15.15
N ILE A 74 -7.52 16.06 -14.54
CA ILE A 74 -7.17 15.40 -13.27
C ILE A 74 -6.19 14.24 -13.46
N ALA A 75 -6.12 13.68 -14.67
CA ALA A 75 -5.18 12.64 -15.03
C ALA A 75 -3.90 13.20 -15.69
N GLY A 76 -3.62 14.50 -15.49
CA GLY A 76 -2.43 15.15 -16.02
C GLY A 76 -1.15 14.37 -15.67
N GLY A 77 -0.41 13.94 -16.70
CA GLY A 77 0.79 13.10 -16.56
C GLY A 77 0.58 11.63 -16.90
N PHE A 78 -0.67 11.16 -16.98
CA PHE A 78 -1.03 9.83 -17.44
C PHE A 78 -1.43 9.83 -18.92
N THR A 79 -1.15 8.74 -19.62
CA THR A 79 -1.57 8.56 -21.03
C THR A 79 -2.76 7.61 -21.06
N LEU A 80 -3.85 7.98 -21.72
CA LEU A 80 -5.02 7.12 -21.88
C LEU A 80 -4.64 5.85 -22.66
N ASP A 81 -5.14 4.71 -22.21
CA ASP A 81 -5.00 3.44 -22.93
C ASP A 81 -5.89 3.45 -24.18
N GLU A 82 -5.33 3.13 -25.35
CA GLU A 82 -5.92 3.32 -26.69
C GLU A 82 -7.23 2.53 -26.91
N GLU A 83 -7.56 1.58 -26.02
CA GLU A 83 -8.86 0.87 -26.04
C GLU A 83 -10.05 1.72 -25.54
N ASN A 84 -9.83 2.94 -25.02
CA ASN A 84 -10.89 3.84 -24.58
C ASN A 84 -11.17 4.95 -25.61
N PRO A 85 -12.44 5.23 -25.99
CA PRO A 85 -12.75 6.29 -26.93
C PRO A 85 -12.40 7.66 -26.33
N GLY A 86 -11.42 8.35 -26.92
CA GLY A 86 -11.05 9.71 -26.51
C GLY A 86 -12.23 10.67 -26.65
N THR A 87 -12.59 11.40 -25.59
CA THR A 87 -13.68 12.40 -25.65
C THR A 87 -13.37 13.63 -24.80
N SER A 88 -13.57 14.80 -25.41
CA SER A 88 -13.55 16.09 -24.71
C SER A 88 -14.76 16.26 -23.79
N LEU A 89 -14.56 17.05 -22.73
CA LEU A 89 -15.49 17.33 -21.64
C LEU A 89 -16.91 17.77 -22.00
N SER A 90 -17.08 18.46 -23.13
CA SER A 90 -18.39 18.97 -23.55
C SER A 90 -19.41 17.88 -23.91
N SER A 91 -18.99 16.62 -23.91
CA SER A 91 -19.81 15.46 -24.23
C SER A 91 -19.40 14.23 -23.41
N LEU A 92 -19.07 14.40 -22.11
CA LEU A 92 -18.71 13.24 -21.28
C LEU A 92 -19.76 12.15 -21.44
N PRO A 93 -19.40 10.97 -21.98
CA PRO A 93 -20.28 9.85 -21.98
C PRO A 93 -20.43 9.40 -20.54
N THR A 94 -21.64 9.61 -20.05
CA THR A 94 -22.16 9.16 -18.77
C THR A 94 -21.88 7.67 -18.54
N ASN A 95 -21.42 7.30 -17.34
CA ASN A 95 -21.20 5.90 -16.94
C ASN A 95 -20.10 5.18 -17.74
N GLN A 96 -18.95 5.83 -17.90
CA GLN A 96 -17.77 5.27 -18.58
C GLN A 96 -16.56 5.13 -17.67
N VAL A 97 -15.76 4.12 -17.95
CA VAL A 97 -14.49 3.80 -17.27
C VAL A 97 -13.34 4.11 -18.22
N TYR A 98 -12.41 4.95 -17.77
CA TYR A 98 -11.19 5.33 -18.46
C TYR A 98 -10.00 4.69 -17.77
N LYS A 99 -9.27 3.86 -18.50
CA LYS A 99 -8.02 3.26 -18.04
C LYS A 99 -6.85 4.00 -18.65
N TYR A 100 -5.83 4.21 -17.85
CA TYR A 100 -4.59 4.85 -18.27
C TYR A 100 -3.48 3.81 -18.33
N LEU A 101 -2.53 4.05 -19.25
CA LEU A 101 -1.29 3.31 -19.33
C LEU A 101 -0.51 3.44 -18.02
N PRO A 102 0.25 2.40 -17.64
CA PRO A 102 1.11 2.47 -16.46
C PRO A 102 2.07 3.65 -16.57
N HIS A 103 2.12 4.47 -15.52
CA HIS A 103 3.06 5.57 -15.41
C HIS A 103 4.19 5.16 -14.47
N GLU A 104 5.43 5.17 -14.94
CA GLU A 104 6.59 4.88 -14.10
C GLU A 104 7.23 6.20 -13.64
N GLU A 105 7.38 6.35 -12.33
CA GLU A 105 8.06 7.48 -11.72
C GLU A 105 8.93 7.00 -10.55
N ASP A 106 10.22 7.32 -10.61
CA ASP A 106 11.24 6.88 -9.64
C ASP A 106 11.26 5.34 -9.47
N ARG A 107 10.84 4.84 -8.29
CA ARG A 107 10.80 3.41 -7.95
C ARG A 107 9.39 2.83 -7.97
N PHE A 108 8.40 3.58 -8.46
CA PHE A 108 6.99 3.18 -8.45
C PHE A 108 6.40 3.14 -9.85
N THR A 109 5.47 2.20 -10.04
CA THR A 109 4.57 2.15 -11.19
C THR A 109 3.15 2.45 -10.72
N TYR A 110 2.49 3.39 -11.40
CA TYR A 110 1.15 3.87 -11.09
C TYR A 110 0.15 3.39 -12.14
N TYR A 111 -0.98 2.86 -11.69
CA TYR A 111 -2.10 2.44 -12.50
C TYR A 111 -3.31 3.28 -12.12
N LEU A 112 -3.80 4.08 -13.07
CA LEU A 112 -4.92 4.99 -12.85
C LEU A 112 -6.14 4.52 -13.61
N ILE A 113 -7.28 4.50 -12.92
CA ILE A 113 -8.60 4.29 -13.48
C ILE A 113 -9.50 5.43 -13.03
N VAL A 114 -10.23 6.02 -13.96
CA VAL A 114 -11.22 7.06 -13.69
C VAL A 114 -12.57 6.61 -14.21
N GLU A 115 -13.61 6.67 -13.39
CA GLU A 115 -14.98 6.32 -13.76
C GLU A 115 -15.90 7.53 -13.59
N THR A 116 -16.77 7.75 -14.57
CA THR A 116 -17.77 8.83 -14.57
C THR A 116 -19.13 8.28 -14.14
N PHE A 117 -19.92 9.08 -13.43
CA PHE A 117 -21.23 8.66 -12.95
C PHE A 117 -22.35 8.88 -13.98
N LEU A 118 -23.52 8.29 -13.70
CA LEU A 118 -24.75 8.53 -14.45
C LEU A 118 -25.16 10.02 -14.38
N GLU A 119 -25.83 10.53 -15.42
CA GLU A 119 -26.26 11.93 -15.55
C GLU A 119 -27.49 12.15 -14.66
N ASP A 120 -27.24 12.16 -13.35
CA ASP A 120 -28.14 12.67 -12.32
C ASP A 120 -27.62 14.07 -11.95
N ASP A 121 -28.52 15.05 -11.80
CA ASP A 121 -28.21 16.43 -11.41
C ASP A 121 -27.33 16.51 -10.14
N THR A 122 -27.36 15.47 -9.29
CA THR A 122 -26.59 15.41 -8.05
C THR A 122 -25.09 15.12 -8.26
N TYR A 123 -24.71 14.38 -9.30
CA TYR A 123 -23.34 13.85 -9.49
C TYR A 123 -22.76 14.11 -10.89
N LYS A 124 -23.37 15.02 -11.66
CA LYS A 124 -22.99 15.35 -13.04
C LYS A 124 -21.49 15.63 -13.24
N ASN A 125 -20.83 16.19 -12.23
CA ASN A 125 -19.40 16.53 -12.27
C ASN A 125 -18.56 15.65 -11.34
N ALA A 126 -19.11 14.56 -10.80
CA ALA A 126 -18.37 13.65 -9.97
C ALA A 126 -17.61 12.63 -10.82
N VAL A 127 -16.44 12.23 -10.35
CA VAL A 127 -15.65 11.14 -10.91
C VAL A 127 -15.12 10.27 -9.79
N TYR A 128 -15.19 8.96 -9.98
CA TYR A 128 -14.52 7.99 -9.14
C TYR A 128 -13.10 7.79 -9.67
N VAL A 129 -12.12 7.79 -8.77
CA VAL A 129 -10.71 7.60 -9.08
C VAL A 129 -10.21 6.42 -8.28
N HIS A 130 -9.62 5.46 -8.98
CA HIS A 130 -8.90 4.33 -8.42
C HIS A 130 -7.44 4.40 -8.87
N LEU A 131 -6.53 4.43 -7.88
CA LEU A 131 -5.10 4.48 -8.09
C LEU A 131 -4.45 3.27 -7.41
N GLU A 132 -3.79 2.42 -8.19
CA GLU A 132 -2.88 1.38 -7.69
C GLU A 132 -1.43 1.82 -7.90
N VAL A 133 -0.60 1.64 -6.86
CA VAL A 133 0.83 1.93 -6.87
C VAL A 133 1.60 0.68 -6.52
N ILE A 134 2.58 0.33 -7.35
CA ILE A 134 3.45 -0.83 -7.16
C ILE A 134 4.90 -0.35 -7.05
N GLU A 135 5.60 -0.74 -5.98
CA GLU A 135 7.04 -0.54 -5.90
C GLU A 135 7.78 -1.57 -6.77
N ASN A 136 8.61 -1.09 -7.70
CA ASN A 136 9.18 -1.88 -8.79
C ASN A 136 10.13 -2.99 -8.31
N SER A 137 10.81 -2.77 -7.19
CA SER A 137 11.82 -3.71 -6.66
C SER A 137 11.21 -4.78 -5.74
N THR A 138 10.22 -4.42 -4.93
CA THR A 138 9.66 -5.28 -3.87
C THR A 138 8.28 -5.85 -4.22
N ASN A 139 7.67 -5.33 -5.29
CA ASN A 139 6.28 -5.60 -5.68
C ASN A 139 5.30 -5.36 -4.52
N SER A 140 5.64 -4.40 -3.64
CA SER A 140 4.72 -3.92 -2.60
C SER A 140 3.69 -3.03 -3.26
N LYS A 141 2.43 -3.20 -2.84
CA LYS A 141 1.28 -2.57 -3.48
C LYS A 141 0.54 -1.71 -2.48
N ALA A 142 0.05 -0.58 -2.95
CA ALA A 142 -0.93 0.23 -2.26
C ALA A 142 -2.02 0.66 -3.24
N THR A 143 -3.24 0.79 -2.73
CA THR A 143 -4.41 1.18 -3.53
C THR A 143 -5.13 2.30 -2.80
N MET A 144 -5.54 3.33 -3.53
CA MET A 144 -6.37 4.41 -3.02
C MET A 144 -7.54 4.67 -3.96
N GLU A 145 -8.69 4.95 -3.35
CA GLU A 145 -9.94 5.16 -4.07
C GLU A 145 -10.65 6.37 -3.48
N ASN A 146 -11.16 7.25 -4.33
CA ASN A 146 -11.92 8.41 -3.89
C ASN A 146 -12.89 8.90 -4.97
N VAL A 147 -13.86 9.72 -4.57
CA VAL A 147 -14.77 10.42 -5.47
C VAL A 147 -14.50 11.91 -5.40
N TYR A 148 -14.22 12.51 -6.56
CA TYR A 148 -13.94 13.94 -6.69
C TYR A 148 -15.06 14.64 -7.45
N ILE A 149 -15.37 15.86 -7.04
CA ILE A 149 -16.29 16.75 -7.77
C ILE A 149 -15.44 17.74 -8.55
N LEU A 150 -15.52 17.68 -9.87
CA LEU A 150 -14.79 18.57 -10.78
C LEU A 150 -15.33 20.00 -10.74
N GLY A 151 -14.43 20.97 -10.87
CA GLY A 151 -14.76 22.40 -11.01
C GLY A 151 -15.38 23.03 -9.76
N ARG A 152 -15.36 22.35 -8.62
CA ARG A 152 -15.81 22.91 -7.35
C ARG A 152 -14.69 23.73 -6.73
N ALA A 153 -14.51 24.97 -7.21
CA ALA A 153 -13.67 25.95 -6.52
C ALA A 153 -14.21 26.21 -5.10
N LYS A 154 -13.31 26.35 -4.13
CA LYS A 154 -13.65 26.84 -2.78
C LYS A 154 -14.16 28.27 -2.82
#